data_AF-A0A7M7PXL5-F1
#
_entry.id   AF-A0A7M7PXL5-F1
#
_cell.length_a   1.000
_cell.length_b   1.000
_cell.length_c   1.000
_cell.angle_alpha   90.00
_cell.angle_beta   90.00
_cell.angle_gamma   90.00
#
_symmetry.space_group_name_H-M   'P 1'
#
loop_
_entity.id
_entity.type
_entity.pdbx_description
1 polymer ?
#
loop_
_entity_poly.entity_id
_entity_poly.type
_entity_poly.pdbx_seq_one_letter_code
_entity_poly.pdbx_strand_id
1 'polypeptide(L)'
;MLYNGSLLLLQCEQYTSGADLGILLIDVFKKAEIKPTHSYFQKMIDLFTLMNPVCPERETFVQNALRWSMTGSTYKTGHPDFHRKLAQVYWQEKNYPLARQHYLYTKDGFGCASMLIELHQKHGYSNEIDFFITQTVLQYLCLQNAEAAEEAFTSFINQHPKIAKQPPFILPLLNFSFFLLKTIQFGKISMFTILCDQYFTSLSRDPCFLQYLEKIGQIFFDVQPSQIYSRRGLFSSFLQSFFNDINEEENSDDQQRINTKSIISAEVD
;
A
#
# COMPACT_ATOMS: atom_id res chain seq x y z
N MET A 1 -8.01 21.64 22.92
CA MET A 1 -7.35 22.95 22.71
C MET A 1 -6.42 22.93 21.49
N LEU A 2 -5.42 22.04 21.44
CA LEU A 2 -4.46 21.97 20.32
C LEU A 2 -5.09 21.77 18.93
N TYR A 3 -6.07 20.87 18.80
CA TYR A 3 -6.80 20.67 17.53
C TYR A 3 -7.44 21.96 17.01
N ASN A 4 -8.23 22.65 17.84
CA ASN A 4 -8.88 23.90 17.44
C ASN A 4 -7.85 25.01 17.13
N GLY A 5 -6.74 25.05 17.86
CA GLY A 5 -5.65 25.99 17.59
C GLY A 5 -4.99 25.74 16.23
N SER A 6 -4.67 24.47 15.92
CA SER A 6 -4.09 24.08 14.64
C SER A 6 -5.06 24.38 13.50
N LEU A 7 -6.34 24.04 13.68
CA LEU A 7 -7.41 24.34 12.72
C LEU A 7 -7.49 25.85 12.42
N LEU A 8 -7.50 26.69 13.45
CA LEU A 8 -7.57 28.15 13.29
C LEU A 8 -6.34 28.71 12.55
N LEU A 9 -5.14 28.25 12.91
CA LEU A 9 -3.90 28.69 12.25
C LEU A 9 -3.90 28.32 10.76
N LEU A 10 -4.30 27.09 10.44
CA LEU A 10 -4.39 26.62 9.05
C LEU A 10 -5.45 27.41 8.26
N GLN A 11 -6.60 27.72 8.87
CA GLN A 11 -7.64 28.56 8.27
C GLN A 11 -7.18 30.00 8.02
N CYS A 12 -6.26 30.52 8.84
CA CYS A 12 -5.61 31.82 8.65
C CYS A 12 -4.34 31.75 7.79
N GLU A 13 -4.14 30.67 7.05
CA GLU A 13 -3.00 30.43 6.15
C GLU A 13 -1.62 30.44 6.84
N GLN A 14 -1.59 30.28 8.16
CA GLN A 14 -0.37 30.11 8.95
C GLN A 14 0.07 28.64 8.91
N TYR A 15 0.42 28.16 7.71
CA TYR A 15 0.58 26.72 7.42
C TYR A 15 1.64 26.04 8.28
N THR A 16 2.85 26.60 8.40
CA THR A 16 3.94 26.02 9.20
C THR A 16 3.54 25.88 10.66
N SER A 17 3.12 26.98 11.31
CA SER A 17 2.68 26.97 12.70
C SER A 17 1.47 26.05 12.94
N GLY A 18 0.53 26.01 12.00
CA GLY A 18 -0.62 25.13 12.04
C GLY A 18 -0.23 23.65 11.96
N ALA A 19 0.71 23.31 11.07
CA ALA A 19 1.24 21.96 10.91
C ALA A 19 2.05 21.51 12.12
N ASP A 20 2.93 22.37 12.66
CA ASP A 20 3.68 22.11 13.89
C ASP A 20 2.75 21.81 15.07
N LEU A 21 1.68 22.60 15.21
CA LEU A 21 0.70 22.38 16.26
C LEU A 21 -0.10 21.08 16.05
N GLY A 22 -0.31 20.69 14.79
CA GLY A 22 -0.87 19.38 14.41
C GLY A 22 0.06 18.22 14.75
N ILE A 23 1.36 18.36 14.53
CA ILE A 23 2.37 17.37 14.91
C ILE A 23 2.40 17.23 16.44
N LEU A 24 2.42 18.36 17.16
CA LEU A 24 2.36 18.36 18.63
C LEU A 24 1.09 17.69 19.17
N LEU A 25 -0.06 17.88 18.49
CA LEU A 25 -1.30 17.20 18.85
C LEU A 25 -1.16 15.66 18.77
N ILE A 26 -0.51 15.15 17.73
CA ILE A 26 -0.24 13.71 17.58
C ILE A 26 0.66 13.21 18.70
N ASP A 27 1.69 13.96 19.08
CA ASP A 27 2.58 13.57 20.18
C ASP A 27 1.86 13.56 21.53
N VAL A 28 0.91 14.48 21.74
CA VAL A 28 0.03 14.43 22.91
C VAL A 28 -0.86 13.19 22.88
N PHE A 29 -1.39 12.78 21.72
CA PHE A 29 -2.15 11.53 21.61
C PHE A 29 -1.30 10.30 21.97
N LYS A 30 -0.05 10.24 21.51
CA LYS A 30 0.89 9.17 21.88
C LYS A 30 1.14 9.15 23.39
N LYS A 31 1.49 10.29 23.98
CA LYS A 31 1.80 10.40 25.42
C LYS A 31 0.60 10.12 26.33
N ALA A 32 -0.59 10.48 25.89
CA ALA A 32 -1.84 10.23 26.62
C ALA A 32 -2.45 8.86 26.28
N GLU A 33 -1.74 8.00 25.54
CA GLU A 33 -2.17 6.65 25.14
C GLU A 33 -3.57 6.62 24.49
N ILE A 34 -3.89 7.67 23.73
CA ILE A 34 -5.18 7.77 23.04
C ILE A 34 -5.19 6.78 21.88
N LYS A 35 -6.13 5.84 21.92
CA LYS A 35 -6.31 4.83 20.89
C LYS A 35 -6.77 5.46 19.57
N PRO A 36 -6.17 5.08 18.43
CA PRO A 36 -6.64 5.50 17.12
C PRO A 36 -8.07 5.03 16.86
N THR A 37 -8.96 5.97 16.52
CA THR A 37 -10.35 5.67 16.14
C THR A 37 -10.74 6.46 14.90
N HIS A 38 -11.85 6.08 14.26
CA HIS A 38 -12.36 6.75 13.07
C HIS A 38 -12.55 8.26 13.27
N SER A 39 -13.01 8.69 14.45
CA SER A 39 -13.21 10.12 14.75
C SER A 39 -11.89 10.89 14.83
N TYR A 40 -10.83 10.27 15.34
CA TYR A 40 -9.52 10.93 15.41
C TYR A 40 -8.83 10.93 14.05
N PHE A 41 -8.99 9.87 13.24
CA PHE A 41 -8.55 9.89 11.85
C PHE A 41 -9.19 11.03 11.08
N GLN A 42 -10.49 11.27 11.26
CA GLN A 42 -11.14 12.40 10.62
C GLN A 42 -10.52 13.74 11.04
N LYS A 43 -10.27 13.96 12.34
CA LYS A 43 -9.57 15.17 12.81
C LYS A 43 -8.20 15.36 12.17
N MET A 44 -7.41 14.29 12.03
CA MET A 44 -6.09 14.40 11.37
C MET A 44 -6.23 14.76 9.90
N ILE A 45 -7.24 14.21 9.22
CA ILE A 45 -7.53 14.50 7.83
C ILE A 45 -8.03 15.93 7.64
N ASP A 46 -8.88 16.43 8.54
CA ASP A 46 -9.37 17.81 8.50
C ASP A 46 -8.19 18.80 8.54
N LEU A 47 -7.21 18.57 9.43
CA LEU A 47 -5.98 19.36 9.46
C LEU A 47 -5.16 19.19 8.17
N PHE A 48 -4.94 17.94 7.75
CA PHE A 48 -4.13 17.62 6.56
C PHE A 48 -4.68 18.24 5.26
N THR A 49 -6.00 18.34 5.11
CA THR A 49 -6.65 18.97 3.95
C THR A 49 -6.46 20.48 3.89
N LEU A 50 -6.20 21.12 5.04
CA LEU A 50 -5.93 22.56 5.12
C LEU A 50 -4.44 22.90 5.03
N MET A 51 -3.56 21.91 5.17
CA MET A 51 -2.13 22.11 5.00
C MET A 51 -1.78 22.33 3.53
N ASN A 52 -0.94 23.33 3.27
CA ASN A 52 -0.43 23.58 1.93
C ASN A 52 0.39 22.36 1.42
N PRO A 53 0.10 21.80 0.23
CA PRO A 53 0.83 20.66 -0.32
C PRO A 53 2.35 20.86 -0.49
N VAL A 54 2.82 22.10 -0.57
CA VAL A 54 4.25 22.45 -0.73
C VAL A 54 4.97 22.55 0.63
N CYS A 55 4.23 22.58 1.74
CA CYS A 55 4.78 22.69 3.08
C CYS A 55 5.51 21.40 3.49
N PRO A 56 6.81 21.42 3.84
CA PRO A 56 7.55 20.21 4.21
C PRO A 56 7.02 19.54 5.49
N GLU A 57 6.49 20.33 6.42
CA GLU A 57 5.87 19.85 7.65
C GLU A 57 4.65 18.96 7.38
N ARG A 58 4.02 19.09 6.20
CA ARG A 58 2.88 18.26 5.79
C ARG A 58 3.24 16.79 5.70
N GLU A 59 4.41 16.47 5.14
CA GLU A 59 4.89 15.09 5.07
C GLU A 59 5.22 14.56 6.47
N THR A 60 5.88 15.38 7.29
CA THR A 60 6.21 15.05 8.69
C THR A 60 4.94 14.78 9.51
N PHE A 61 3.88 15.56 9.29
CA PHE A 61 2.58 15.34 9.91
C PHE A 61 1.97 13.99 9.50
N VAL A 62 1.96 13.66 8.20
CA VAL A 62 1.44 12.38 7.69
C VAL A 62 2.21 11.20 8.25
N GLN A 63 3.55 11.25 8.25
CA GLN A 63 4.40 10.19 8.81
C GLN A 63 4.14 9.97 10.31
N ASN A 64 4.03 11.06 11.08
CA ASN A 64 3.70 10.97 12.52
C ASN A 64 2.30 10.42 12.76
N ALA A 65 1.32 10.86 11.98
CA ALA A 65 -0.06 10.40 12.09
C ALA A 65 -0.20 8.92 11.72
N LEU A 66 0.52 8.46 10.68
CA LEU A 66 0.57 7.04 10.29
C LEU A 66 1.18 6.19 11.39
N ARG A 67 2.33 6.60 11.94
CA ARG A 67 2.97 5.89 13.06
C ARG A 67 2.04 5.80 14.27
N TRP A 68 1.35 6.88 14.61
CA TRP A 68 0.36 6.87 15.69
C TRP A 68 -0.87 5.98 15.35
N SER A 69 -1.31 5.95 14.10
CA SER A 69 -2.48 5.16 13.69
C SER A 69 -2.35 3.65 13.94
N MET A 70 -1.12 3.16 14.08
CA MET A 70 -0.82 1.75 14.37
C MET A 70 -0.90 1.40 15.84
N THR A 71 -0.92 2.38 16.75
CA THR A 71 -0.86 2.15 18.20
C THR A 71 -1.99 1.23 18.67
N GLY A 72 -1.63 0.08 19.24
CA GLY A 72 -2.59 -0.92 19.73
C GLY A 72 -3.23 -1.79 18.64
N SER A 73 -2.65 -1.84 17.44
CA SER A 73 -3.09 -2.69 16.32
C SER A 73 -2.00 -3.66 15.87
N THR A 74 -2.34 -4.60 14.99
CA THR A 74 -1.39 -5.53 14.35
C THR A 74 -0.85 -4.99 13.02
N TYR A 75 -1.19 -3.77 12.63
CA TYR A 75 -0.77 -3.18 11.37
C TYR A 75 0.67 -2.69 11.46
N LYS A 76 1.48 -2.95 10.41
CA LYS A 76 2.90 -2.58 10.35
C LYS A 76 3.18 -1.27 9.61
N THR A 77 2.28 -0.84 8.71
CA THR A 77 2.53 0.32 7.83
C THR A 77 1.56 1.49 8.02
N GLY A 78 0.60 1.36 8.94
CA GLY A 78 -0.47 2.32 9.16
C GLY A 78 -1.84 1.65 9.19
N HIS A 79 -2.84 2.30 9.79
CA HIS A 79 -4.20 1.77 9.80
C HIS A 79 -4.84 1.89 8.39
N PRO A 80 -5.45 0.83 7.82
CA PRO A 80 -6.00 0.85 6.46
C PRO A 80 -7.04 1.96 6.22
N ASP A 81 -7.91 2.24 7.20
CA ASP A 81 -8.86 3.36 7.10
C ASP A 81 -8.20 4.74 7.04
N PHE A 82 -7.06 4.91 7.72
CA PHE A 82 -6.35 6.18 7.67
C PHE A 82 -5.65 6.34 6.31
N HIS A 83 -4.99 5.28 5.81
CA HIS A 83 -4.51 5.23 4.42
C HIS A 83 -5.59 5.58 3.40
N ARG A 84 -6.80 5.05 3.57
CA ARG A 84 -7.93 5.31 2.66
C ARG A 84 -8.29 6.78 2.61
N LYS A 85 -8.39 7.44 3.77
CA LYS A 85 -8.68 8.88 3.81
C LYS A 85 -7.53 9.70 3.22
N LEU A 86 -6.26 9.35 3.49
CA LEU A 86 -5.10 10.00 2.87
C LEU A 86 -5.11 9.86 1.35
N ALA A 87 -5.36 8.65 0.85
CA ALA A 87 -5.44 8.37 -0.58
C ALA A 87 -6.53 9.20 -1.27
N GLN A 88 -7.68 9.36 -0.64
CA GLN A 88 -8.78 10.20 -1.14
C GLN A 88 -8.38 11.67 -1.24
N VAL A 89 -7.70 12.21 -0.22
CA VAL A 89 -7.22 13.61 -0.25
C VAL A 89 -6.18 13.80 -1.36
N TYR A 90 -5.16 12.94 -1.44
CA TYR A 90 -4.16 13.03 -2.50
C TYR A 90 -4.76 12.88 -3.90
N TRP A 91 -5.79 12.05 -4.06
CA TRP A 91 -6.50 11.91 -5.33
C TRP A 91 -7.30 13.16 -5.69
N GLN A 92 -7.97 13.79 -4.71
CA GLN A 92 -8.64 15.08 -4.91
C GLN A 92 -7.65 16.17 -5.35
N GLU A 93 -6.45 16.16 -4.79
CA GLU A 93 -5.32 17.03 -5.15
C GLU A 93 -4.63 16.66 -6.47
N LYS A 94 -5.09 15.60 -7.16
CA LYS A 94 -4.48 15.06 -8.39
C LYS A 94 -3.03 14.60 -8.22
N ASN A 95 -2.60 14.35 -6.98
CA ASN A 95 -1.35 13.67 -6.67
C ASN A 95 -1.55 12.14 -6.75
N TYR A 96 -1.70 11.64 -7.97
CA TYR A 96 -1.93 10.21 -8.22
C TYR A 96 -0.81 9.29 -7.71
N PRO A 97 0.49 9.64 -7.78
CA PRO A 97 1.54 8.79 -7.24
C PRO A 97 1.35 8.49 -5.75
N LEU A 98 1.15 9.53 -4.93
CA LEU A 98 0.91 9.36 -3.48
C LEU A 98 -0.45 8.71 -3.21
N ALA A 99 -1.49 9.09 -3.95
CA ALA A 99 -2.81 8.46 -3.81
C ALA A 99 -2.72 6.93 -4.05
N ARG A 100 -2.04 6.51 -5.12
CA ARG A 100 -1.82 5.10 -5.46
C ARG A 100 -1.02 4.39 -4.38
N GLN A 101 0.06 5.01 -3.88
CA GLN A 101 0.85 4.44 -2.78
C GLN A 101 0.00 4.19 -1.53
N HIS A 102 -0.84 5.15 -1.12
CA HIS A 102 -1.70 4.95 0.04
C HIS A 102 -2.79 3.92 -0.21
N TYR A 103 -3.42 3.90 -1.39
CA TYR A 103 -4.45 2.91 -1.74
C TYR A 103 -3.97 1.46 -1.60
N LEU A 104 -2.70 1.17 -1.92
CA LEU A 104 -2.14 -0.18 -1.78
C LEU A 104 -2.23 -0.76 -0.36
N TYR A 105 -2.25 0.09 0.66
CA TYR A 105 -2.38 -0.31 2.07
C TYR A 105 -3.82 -0.26 2.60
N THR A 106 -4.79 -0.01 1.71
CA THR A 106 -6.21 0.03 2.06
C THR A 106 -6.90 -1.29 1.76
N LYS A 107 -8.11 -1.45 2.28
CA LYS A 107 -9.04 -2.50 1.86
C LYS A 107 -10.06 -2.00 0.82
N ASP A 108 -9.84 -0.81 0.25
CA ASP A 108 -10.77 -0.11 -0.66
C ASP A 108 -10.32 -0.32 -2.11
N GLY A 109 -10.57 -1.53 -2.62
CA GLY A 109 -10.24 -1.89 -3.99
C GLY A 109 -11.07 -1.07 -4.99
N PHE A 110 -12.33 -0.79 -4.66
CA PHE A 110 -13.21 0.07 -5.46
C PHE A 110 -12.63 1.47 -5.65
N GLY A 111 -12.28 2.17 -4.55
CA GLY A 111 -11.72 3.52 -4.60
C GLY A 111 -10.39 3.57 -5.35
N CYS A 112 -9.55 2.55 -5.16
CA CYS A 112 -8.32 2.38 -5.92
C CYS A 112 -8.60 2.25 -7.44
N ALA A 113 -9.55 1.40 -7.82
CA ALA A 113 -9.94 1.21 -9.22
C ALA A 113 -10.49 2.50 -9.85
N SER A 114 -11.36 3.23 -9.15
CA SER A 114 -11.90 4.50 -9.65
C SER A 114 -10.79 5.54 -9.86
N MET A 115 -9.82 5.62 -8.94
CA MET A 115 -8.65 6.49 -9.10
C MET A 115 -7.79 6.08 -10.30
N LEU A 116 -7.53 4.78 -10.48
CA LEU A 116 -6.75 4.27 -11.62
C LEU A 116 -7.44 4.53 -12.96
N ILE A 117 -8.77 4.45 -13.03
CA ILE A 117 -9.54 4.78 -14.22
C ILE A 117 -9.36 6.27 -14.56
N GLU A 118 -9.51 7.16 -13.58
CA GLU A 118 -9.31 8.60 -13.81
C GLU A 118 -7.88 8.89 -14.28
N LEU A 119 -6.89 8.29 -13.61
CA LEU A 119 -5.47 8.42 -13.97
C LEU A 119 -5.22 7.97 -15.42
N HIS A 120 -5.73 6.80 -15.80
CA HIS A 120 -5.60 6.28 -17.17
C HIS A 120 -6.26 7.22 -18.19
N GLN A 121 -7.49 7.66 -17.93
CA GLN A 121 -8.22 8.51 -18.85
C GLN A 121 -7.55 9.86 -19.12
N LYS A 122 -6.87 10.41 -18.11
CA LYS A 122 -6.21 11.72 -18.21
C LYS A 122 -4.77 11.65 -18.71
N HIS A 123 -4.04 10.60 -18.35
CA HIS A 123 -2.58 10.56 -18.54
C HIS A 123 -2.07 9.27 -19.20
N GLY A 124 -2.90 8.24 -19.35
CA GLY A 124 -2.50 6.93 -19.85
C GLY A 124 -2.69 6.74 -21.35
N TYR A 125 -1.81 5.95 -21.97
CA TYR A 125 -1.98 5.52 -23.36
C TYR A 125 -3.01 4.39 -23.46
N SER A 126 -3.73 4.31 -24.59
CA SER A 126 -4.81 3.32 -24.75
C SER A 126 -4.31 1.86 -24.74
N ASN A 127 -3.04 1.61 -25.03
CA ASN A 127 -2.38 0.29 -25.01
C ASN A 127 -1.72 -0.06 -23.66
N GLU A 128 -1.89 0.78 -22.64
CA GLU A 128 -1.36 0.58 -21.29
C GLU A 128 -2.47 0.37 -20.24
N ILE A 129 -3.74 0.36 -20.65
CA ILE A 129 -4.90 0.18 -19.74
C ILE A 129 -4.70 -1.03 -18.82
N ASP A 130 -4.19 -2.12 -19.39
CA ASP A 130 -3.98 -3.38 -18.69
C ASP A 130 -2.80 -3.31 -17.71
N PHE A 131 -1.83 -2.42 -17.88
CA PHE A 131 -0.69 -2.26 -16.98
C PHE A 131 -1.12 -1.69 -15.64
N PHE A 132 -1.93 -0.62 -15.64
CA PHE A 132 -2.37 0.06 -14.43
C PHE A 132 -3.02 -0.90 -13.44
N ILE A 133 -3.96 -1.72 -13.93
CA ILE A 133 -4.68 -2.65 -13.08
C ILE A 133 -3.87 -3.91 -12.77
N THR A 134 -3.12 -4.45 -13.74
CA THR A 134 -2.28 -5.65 -13.51
C THR A 134 -1.23 -5.38 -12.45
N GLN A 135 -0.52 -4.26 -12.53
CA GLN A 135 0.48 -3.88 -11.53
C GLN A 135 -0.15 -3.76 -10.14
N THR A 136 -1.34 -3.15 -10.05
CA THR A 136 -2.05 -2.96 -8.78
C THR A 136 -2.52 -4.29 -8.19
N VAL A 137 -3.09 -5.18 -8.99
CA VAL A 137 -3.47 -6.54 -8.57
C VAL A 137 -2.26 -7.29 -8.03
N LEU A 138 -1.14 -7.29 -8.76
CA LEU A 138 0.08 -7.97 -8.33
C LEU A 138 0.61 -7.40 -7.00
N GLN A 139 0.60 -6.07 -6.84
CA GLN A 139 1.04 -5.42 -5.60
C GLN A 139 0.13 -5.73 -4.41
N TYR A 140 -1.19 -5.72 -4.58
CA TYR A 140 -2.11 -6.14 -3.52
C TYR A 140 -1.88 -7.59 -3.10
N LEU A 141 -1.63 -8.50 -4.06
CA LEU A 141 -1.34 -9.90 -3.77
C LEU A 141 0.00 -10.05 -3.01
N CYS A 142 1.04 -9.31 -3.37
CA CYS A 142 2.30 -9.26 -2.59
C CYS A 142 2.09 -8.80 -1.14
N LEU A 143 1.08 -7.95 -0.90
CA LEU A 143 0.69 -7.47 0.43
C LEU A 143 -0.36 -8.37 1.12
N GLN A 144 -0.58 -9.58 0.61
CA GLN A 144 -1.58 -10.54 1.12
C GLN A 144 -3.02 -9.99 1.17
N ASN A 145 -3.33 -9.01 0.32
CA ASN A 145 -4.61 -8.33 0.26
C ASN A 145 -5.44 -8.79 -0.95
N ALA A 146 -5.74 -10.09 -1.01
CA ALA A 146 -6.43 -10.70 -2.14
C ALA A 146 -7.87 -10.18 -2.33
N GLU A 147 -8.55 -9.79 -1.24
CA GLU A 147 -9.90 -9.21 -1.30
C GLU A 147 -9.90 -7.87 -2.05
N ALA A 148 -9.00 -6.94 -1.67
CA ALA A 148 -8.89 -5.66 -2.38
C ALA A 148 -8.39 -5.83 -3.82
N ALA A 149 -7.55 -6.84 -4.09
CA ALA A 149 -7.12 -7.16 -5.45
C ALA A 149 -8.30 -7.57 -6.35
N GLU A 150 -9.17 -8.49 -5.89
CA GLU A 150 -10.36 -8.94 -6.61
C GLU A 150 -11.36 -7.79 -6.80
N GLU A 151 -11.60 -7.00 -5.75
CA GLU A 151 -12.51 -5.85 -5.81
C GLU A 151 -12.00 -4.77 -6.77
N ALA A 152 -10.70 -4.44 -6.70
CA ALA A 152 -10.09 -3.47 -7.60
C ALA A 152 -10.14 -3.93 -9.06
N PHE A 153 -9.78 -5.18 -9.33
CA PHE A 153 -9.84 -5.74 -10.68
C PHE A 153 -11.27 -5.69 -11.23
N THR A 154 -12.24 -6.21 -10.46
CA THR A 154 -13.64 -6.28 -10.87
C THR A 154 -14.23 -4.90 -11.11
N SER A 155 -13.97 -3.95 -10.19
CA SER A 155 -14.43 -2.57 -10.30
C SER A 155 -13.81 -1.88 -11.52
N PHE A 156 -12.51 -2.09 -11.76
CA PHE A 156 -11.80 -1.50 -12.90
C PHE A 156 -12.39 -1.98 -14.23
N ILE A 157 -12.56 -3.30 -14.41
CA ILE A 157 -13.16 -3.88 -15.61
C ILE A 157 -14.59 -3.35 -15.82
N ASN A 158 -15.39 -3.33 -14.76
CA ASN A 158 -16.79 -2.94 -14.83
C ASN A 158 -16.99 -1.44 -15.10
N GLN A 159 -16.11 -0.58 -14.64
CA GLN A 159 -16.27 0.87 -14.77
C GLN A 159 -15.49 1.48 -15.94
N HIS A 160 -14.38 0.87 -16.37
CA HIS A 160 -13.55 1.45 -17.43
C HIS A 160 -14.28 1.46 -18.78
N PRO A 161 -14.43 2.59 -19.48
CA PRO A 161 -15.28 2.68 -20.67
C PRO A 161 -14.70 1.98 -21.90
N LYS A 162 -13.38 1.80 -21.96
CA LYS A 162 -12.68 1.16 -23.09
C LYS A 162 -12.49 -0.36 -22.95
N ILE A 163 -13.03 -0.98 -21.90
CA ILE A 163 -12.85 -2.42 -21.62
C ILE A 163 -14.20 -3.13 -21.73
N ALA A 164 -14.21 -4.25 -22.46
CA ALA A 164 -15.35 -5.16 -22.48
C ALA A 164 -15.59 -5.75 -21.09
N LYS A 165 -16.84 -5.85 -20.65
CA LYS A 165 -17.19 -6.19 -19.25
C LYS A 165 -17.02 -7.67 -18.90
N GLN A 166 -16.71 -8.51 -19.87
CA GLN A 166 -16.60 -9.96 -19.71
C GLN A 166 -15.36 -10.48 -20.45
N PRO A 167 -14.68 -11.51 -19.91
CA PRO A 167 -13.64 -12.22 -20.63
C PRO A 167 -14.24 -13.06 -21.80
N PRO A 168 -13.43 -13.42 -22.82
CA PRO A 168 -12.02 -13.11 -22.96
C PRO A 168 -11.79 -11.65 -23.37
N PHE A 169 -10.85 -11.00 -22.70
CA PHE A 169 -10.43 -9.63 -23.03
C PHE A 169 -9.47 -9.65 -24.22
N ILE A 170 -9.48 -8.59 -25.02
CA ILE A 170 -8.52 -8.41 -26.12
C ILE A 170 -7.09 -8.25 -25.56
N LEU A 171 -6.97 -7.60 -24.39
CA LEU A 171 -5.71 -7.33 -23.71
C LEU A 171 -5.25 -8.56 -22.90
N PRO A 172 -4.11 -9.20 -23.23
CA PRO A 172 -3.69 -10.44 -22.59
C PRO A 172 -3.48 -10.32 -21.07
N LEU A 173 -2.93 -9.19 -20.59
CA LEU A 173 -2.66 -9.01 -19.15
C LEU A 173 -3.94 -8.91 -18.30
N LEU A 174 -5.06 -8.49 -18.89
CA LEU A 174 -6.35 -8.55 -18.20
C LEU A 174 -6.83 -9.99 -18.02
N ASN A 175 -6.66 -10.83 -19.04
CA ASN A 175 -6.96 -12.26 -18.93
C ASN A 175 -6.04 -12.92 -17.91
N PHE A 176 -4.75 -12.58 -17.94
CA PHE A 176 -3.79 -13.05 -16.95
C PHE A 176 -4.23 -12.69 -15.52
N SER A 177 -4.53 -11.41 -15.25
CA SER A 177 -4.96 -10.96 -13.92
C SER A 177 -6.23 -11.66 -13.46
N PHE A 178 -7.21 -11.82 -14.36
CA PHE A 178 -8.44 -12.57 -14.09
C PHE A 178 -8.15 -14.02 -13.67
N PHE A 179 -7.36 -14.75 -14.47
CA PHE A 179 -7.03 -16.15 -14.18
C PHE A 179 -6.10 -16.29 -12.97
N LEU A 180 -5.22 -15.33 -12.71
CA LEU A 180 -4.35 -15.32 -11.53
C LEU A 180 -5.18 -15.25 -10.26
N LEU A 181 -6.14 -14.32 -10.20
CA LEU A 181 -7.04 -14.19 -9.06
C LEU A 181 -7.86 -15.49 -8.82
N LYS A 182 -8.36 -16.13 -9.88
CA LYS A 182 -9.02 -17.44 -9.76
C LYS A 182 -8.07 -18.54 -9.31
N THR A 183 -6.85 -18.55 -9.82
CA THR A 183 -5.83 -19.55 -9.45
C THR A 183 -5.49 -19.47 -7.97
N ILE A 184 -5.38 -18.26 -7.42
CA ILE A 184 -5.14 -18.03 -5.99
C ILE A 184 -6.32 -18.55 -5.14
N GLN A 185 -7.57 -18.35 -5.58
CA GLN A 185 -8.74 -18.92 -4.92
C GLN A 185 -8.73 -20.45 -4.89
N PHE A 186 -8.24 -21.11 -5.95
CA PHE A 186 -8.16 -22.57 -6.02
C PHE A 186 -6.91 -23.17 -5.32
N GLY A 187 -5.86 -22.39 -5.10
CA GLY A 187 -4.63 -22.83 -4.41
C GLY A 187 -3.79 -23.85 -5.18
N LYS A 188 -3.95 -23.97 -6.51
CA LYS A 188 -3.21 -24.96 -7.32
C LYS A 188 -1.96 -24.36 -7.97
N ILE A 189 -0.79 -24.69 -7.43
CA ILE A 189 0.52 -24.27 -7.96
C ILE A 189 0.70 -24.59 -9.45
N SER A 190 0.25 -25.76 -9.91
CA SER A 190 0.39 -26.16 -11.32
C SER A 190 -0.35 -25.21 -12.27
N MET A 191 -1.52 -24.70 -11.86
CA MET A 191 -2.25 -23.69 -12.63
C MET A 191 -1.50 -22.36 -12.66
N PHE A 192 -0.87 -21.98 -11.53
CA PHE A 192 -0.07 -20.76 -11.44
C PHE A 192 1.13 -20.81 -12.38
N THR A 193 1.90 -21.91 -12.37
CA THR A 193 3.06 -22.08 -13.25
C THR A 193 2.65 -22.06 -14.72
N ILE A 194 1.61 -22.82 -15.10
CA ILE A 194 1.11 -22.83 -16.48
C ILE A 194 0.68 -21.42 -16.91
N LEU A 195 -0.03 -20.69 -16.04
CA LEU A 195 -0.48 -19.34 -16.34
C LEU A 195 0.70 -18.38 -16.58
N CYS A 196 1.70 -18.41 -15.71
CA CYS A 196 2.92 -17.62 -15.84
C CYS A 196 3.68 -17.92 -17.15
N ASP A 197 3.79 -19.20 -17.52
CA ASP A 197 4.45 -19.61 -18.77
C ASP A 197 3.68 -19.15 -20.01
N GLN A 198 2.35 -19.33 -20.02
CA GLN A 198 1.50 -18.95 -21.15
C GLN A 198 1.50 -17.45 -21.42
N TYR A 199 1.54 -16.63 -20.36
CA TYR A 199 1.52 -15.17 -20.47
C TYR A 199 2.90 -14.53 -20.41
N PHE A 200 3.99 -15.32 -20.42
CA PHE A 200 5.36 -14.84 -20.21
C PHE A 200 5.74 -13.64 -21.10
N THR A 201 5.41 -13.68 -22.40
CA THR A 201 5.69 -12.58 -23.33
C THR A 201 4.99 -11.27 -22.93
N SER A 202 3.76 -11.37 -22.42
CA SER A 202 3.02 -10.19 -21.96
C SER A 202 3.55 -9.67 -20.63
N LEU A 203 3.93 -10.58 -19.73
CA LEU A 203 4.51 -10.26 -18.43
C LEU A 203 5.89 -9.62 -18.54
N SER A 204 6.70 -10.05 -19.51
CA SER A 204 8.07 -9.55 -19.72
C SER A 204 8.14 -8.11 -20.22
N ARG A 205 6.98 -7.49 -20.55
CA ARG A 205 6.91 -6.07 -20.89
C ARG A 205 7.24 -5.17 -19.68
N ASP A 206 7.03 -5.63 -18.45
CA ASP A 206 7.49 -4.99 -17.22
C ASP A 206 8.24 -6.00 -16.34
N PRO A 207 9.58 -5.87 -16.18
CA PRO A 207 10.38 -6.74 -15.33
C PRO A 207 9.92 -6.82 -13.86
N CYS A 208 9.20 -5.80 -13.37
CA CYS A 208 8.66 -5.80 -12.00
C CYS A 208 7.56 -6.85 -11.82
N PHE A 209 6.80 -7.19 -12.88
CA PHE A 209 5.72 -8.19 -12.79
C PHE A 209 6.26 -9.57 -12.43
N LEU A 210 7.40 -9.97 -13.02
CA LEU A 210 8.02 -11.26 -12.73
C LEU A 210 8.46 -11.36 -11.27
N GLN A 211 8.96 -10.26 -10.70
CA GLN A 211 9.37 -10.21 -9.30
C GLN A 211 8.17 -10.27 -8.36
N TYR A 212 7.07 -9.59 -8.68
CA TYR A 212 5.83 -9.75 -7.93
C TYR A 212 5.30 -11.17 -8.00
N LEU A 213 5.36 -11.82 -9.16
CA LEU A 213 4.92 -13.20 -9.32
C LEU A 213 5.78 -14.19 -8.52
N GLU A 214 7.08 -13.96 -8.39
CA GLU A 214 7.92 -14.75 -7.49
C GLU A 214 7.44 -14.63 -6.04
N LYS A 215 7.19 -13.40 -5.56
CA LYS A 215 6.67 -13.17 -4.21
C LYS A 215 5.28 -13.77 -4.00
N ILE A 216 4.39 -13.66 -4.99
CA ILE A 216 3.06 -14.28 -4.96
C ILE A 216 3.18 -15.81 -4.92
N GLY A 217 4.12 -16.39 -5.68
CA GLY A 217 4.49 -17.80 -5.63
C GLY A 217 4.86 -18.27 -4.23
N GLN A 218 5.71 -17.50 -3.54
CA GLN A 218 6.13 -17.78 -2.16
C GLN A 218 4.95 -17.67 -1.18
N ILE A 219 4.13 -16.62 -1.30
CA ILE A 219 3.04 -16.32 -0.35
C ILE A 219 1.88 -17.32 -0.45
N PHE A 220 1.44 -17.64 -1.67
CA PHE A 220 0.19 -18.38 -1.88
C PHE A 220 0.38 -19.86 -2.23
N PHE A 221 1.59 -20.27 -2.60
CA PHE A 221 1.86 -21.63 -3.09
C PHE A 221 3.13 -22.25 -2.49
N ASP A 222 3.75 -21.61 -1.48
CA ASP A 222 4.96 -22.08 -0.78
C ASP A 222 6.13 -22.41 -1.73
N VAL A 223 6.24 -21.68 -2.83
CA VAL A 223 7.29 -21.91 -3.83
C VAL A 223 8.62 -21.36 -3.37
N GLN A 224 9.69 -22.14 -3.48
CA GLN A 224 11.03 -21.66 -3.19
C GLN A 224 11.49 -20.63 -4.24
N PRO A 225 12.22 -19.56 -3.87
CA PRO A 225 12.62 -18.46 -4.78
C PRO A 225 13.27 -18.92 -6.10
N SER A 226 13.96 -20.06 -6.08
CA SER A 226 14.67 -20.63 -7.23
C SER A 226 13.78 -21.36 -8.24
N GLN A 227 12.52 -21.68 -7.92
CA GLN A 227 11.75 -22.66 -8.70
C GLN A 227 10.99 -22.08 -9.91
N ILE A 228 10.73 -20.76 -9.95
CA ILE A 228 9.89 -20.19 -11.02
C ILE A 228 10.72 -19.58 -12.15
N TYR A 229 11.86 -18.93 -11.84
CA TYR A 229 12.62 -18.17 -12.85
C TYR A 229 14.15 -18.28 -12.79
N SER A 230 14.72 -19.15 -11.94
CA SER A 230 16.18 -19.35 -11.88
C SER A 230 16.81 -19.88 -13.20
N ARG A 231 15.99 -20.17 -14.22
CA ARG A 231 16.47 -20.39 -15.59
C ARG A 231 16.96 -19.14 -16.34
N ARG A 232 16.74 -17.90 -15.86
CA ARG A 232 17.07 -16.67 -16.64
C ARG A 232 17.84 -15.54 -15.91
N GLY A 233 18.24 -15.73 -14.65
CA GLY A 233 19.46 -15.13 -14.08
C GLY A 233 19.58 -13.60 -13.95
N LEU A 234 18.51 -12.84 -13.75
CA LEU A 234 18.59 -11.39 -13.57
C LEU A 234 17.57 -10.94 -12.50
N PHE A 235 17.77 -9.78 -11.86
CA PHE A 235 16.77 -8.95 -11.16
C PHE A 235 16.67 -8.94 -9.61
N SER A 236 17.78 -8.94 -8.85
CA SER A 236 17.71 -8.85 -7.37
C SER A 236 17.88 -7.45 -6.74
N SER A 237 18.14 -6.36 -7.49
CA SER A 237 18.68 -5.12 -6.86
C SER A 237 17.66 -4.03 -6.49
N PHE A 238 16.56 -3.86 -7.23
CA PHE A 238 15.65 -2.72 -6.99
C PHE A 238 14.62 -2.99 -5.88
N LEU A 239 14.11 -4.22 -5.81
CA LEU A 239 13.19 -4.61 -4.74
C LEU A 239 13.87 -4.93 -3.42
N GLN A 240 15.20 -5.11 -3.38
CA GLN A 240 15.92 -5.25 -2.12
C GLN A 240 15.70 -4.04 -1.20
N SER A 241 15.56 -2.82 -1.73
CA SER A 241 15.28 -1.63 -0.92
C SER A 241 13.84 -1.61 -0.38
N PHE A 242 12.84 -1.87 -1.23
CA PHE A 242 11.44 -1.96 -0.81
C PHE A 242 11.18 -3.15 0.13
N PHE A 243 11.85 -4.29 -0.09
CA PHE A 243 11.76 -5.45 0.79
C PHE A 243 12.66 -5.36 2.03
N ASN A 244 13.79 -4.65 2.02
CA ASN A 244 14.54 -4.38 3.24
C ASN A 244 13.73 -3.52 4.20
N ASP A 245 12.96 -2.54 3.70
CA ASP A 245 12.02 -1.77 4.52
C ASP A 245 10.92 -2.67 5.15
N ILE A 246 10.55 -3.77 4.48
CA ILE A 246 9.58 -4.76 4.98
C ILE A 246 10.23 -5.81 5.91
N ASN A 247 11.50 -6.19 5.67
CA ASN A 247 12.20 -7.28 6.34
C ASN A 247 13.11 -6.83 7.52
N GLU A 248 13.70 -5.63 7.50
CA GLU A 248 14.50 -5.09 8.62
C GLU A 248 13.63 -4.84 9.87
N GLU A 249 12.32 -4.67 9.69
CA GLU A 249 11.34 -4.55 10.77
C GLU A 249 10.89 -5.91 11.38
N GLU A 250 11.27 -7.06 10.79
CA GLU A 250 11.07 -8.37 11.41
C GLU A 250 12.21 -8.80 12.33
N ASN A 251 13.43 -8.27 12.13
CA ASN A 251 14.63 -8.65 12.89
C ASN A 251 15.01 -7.68 14.01
N SER A 252 14.32 -6.55 14.15
CA SER A 252 14.65 -5.54 15.19
C SER A 252 14.10 -5.88 16.58
N ASP A 253 13.25 -6.90 16.71
CA ASP A 253 12.65 -7.32 18.00
C ASP A 253 13.49 -8.34 18.81
N ASP A 254 14.57 -8.88 18.24
CA ASP A 254 15.40 -9.89 18.94
C ASP A 254 16.64 -9.33 19.67
N GLN A 255 17.01 -8.06 19.45
CA GLN A 255 18.19 -7.47 20.11
C GLN A 255 17.89 -6.71 21.41
N GLN A 256 16.63 -6.46 21.76
CA GLN A 256 16.28 -5.80 23.03
C GLN A 256 15.88 -6.75 24.18
N ARG A 257 15.76 -8.06 23.94
CA ARG A 257 15.38 -9.04 24.99
C ARG A 257 16.54 -9.74 25.70
N ILE A 258 17.78 -9.61 25.21
CA ILE A 258 18.95 -10.27 25.84
C ILE A 258 19.56 -9.39 26.95
N ASN A 259 19.35 -8.07 26.94
CA ASN A 259 20.04 -7.16 27.87
C ASN A 259 19.30 -6.87 29.20
N THR A 260 18.13 -7.46 29.44
CA THR A 260 17.36 -7.24 30.69
C THR A 260 17.36 -8.45 31.63
N LYS A 261 17.91 -9.60 31.22
CA LYS A 261 18.03 -10.79 32.08
C LYS A 261 19.34 -10.89 32.87
N SER A 262 20.32 -10.03 32.61
CA SER A 262 21.63 -10.06 33.29
C SER A 262 21.76 -9.13 34.50
N ILE A 263 20.71 -8.36 34.85
CA ILE A 263 20.81 -7.33 35.91
C ILE A 263 20.01 -7.68 37.19
N ILE A 264 19.17 -8.73 37.19
CA ILE A 264 18.30 -9.03 38.35
C ILE A 264 18.85 -10.16 39.26
N SER A 265 19.99 -10.78 38.95
CA SER A 265 20.53 -11.90 39.75
C SER A 265 21.76 -11.57 40.60
N ALA A 266 21.99 -10.31 41.01
CA ALA A 266 23.21 -9.93 41.73
C ALA A 266 23.00 -9.10 43.02
N GLU A 267 21.82 -9.11 43.63
CA GLU A 267 21.60 -8.52 44.96
C GLU A 267 20.75 -9.43 45.85
N VAL A 268 21.23 -10.64 46.12
CA VAL A 268 21.02 -11.36 47.40
C VAL A 268 22.24 -12.25 47.59
N ASP A 269 23.26 -11.73 48.27
CA ASP A 269 24.17 -12.41 49.20
C ASP A 269 25.20 -11.41 49.76
#